data_AF-F5RL95-F1
#
_entry.id   AF-F5RL95-F1
#
_cell.length_a   1.000
_cell.length_b   1.000
_cell.length_c   1.000
_cell.angle_alpha   90.00
_cell.angle_beta   90.00
_cell.angle_gamma   90.00
#
_symmetry.space_group_name_H-M   'P 1'
#
loop_
_entity.id
_entity.type
_entity.pdbx_description
1 polymer ?
#
loop_
_entity_poly.entity_id
_entity_poly.type
_entity_poly.pdbx_seq_one_letter_code
_entity_poly.pdbx_strand_id
1 'polypeptide(L)' 'MKVQNRRVISLLKIFHEKTNLVTSHYLAQVLGVSTRTVRSDIKELSNLLKKCGACIAATT' A
#
# COMPACT_ATOMS: atom_id res chain seq x y z
N MET A 1 6.94 -5.23 -20.12
CA MET A 1 5.62 -4.98 -19.47
C MET A 1 5.79 -4.92 -17.96
N LYS A 2 5.76 -3.73 -17.34
CA LYS A 2 5.92 -3.59 -15.87
C LYS A 2 4.59 -3.85 -15.16
N VAL A 3 4.40 -5.09 -14.72
CA VAL A 3 3.21 -5.56 -13.97
C VAL A 3 3.16 -5.03 -12.52
N GLN A 4 4.20 -4.31 -12.05
CA GLN A 4 4.33 -3.93 -10.64
C GLN A 4 3.29 -2.90 -10.15
N ASN A 5 2.55 -2.22 -11.04
CA ASN A 5 1.68 -1.12 -10.62
C ASN A 5 0.26 -1.54 -10.18
N ARG A 6 -0.23 -2.73 -10.57
CA ARG A 6 -1.62 -3.11 -10.23
C ARG A 6 -1.83 -3.24 -8.72
N ARG A 7 -0.89 -3.84 -8.00
CA ARG A 7 -0.97 -4.02 -6.53
C ARG A 7 -0.87 -2.69 -5.78
N VAL A 8 0.05 -1.82 -6.22
CA VAL A 8 0.24 -0.47 -5.67
C VAL A 8 -1.00 0.39 -5.86
N ILE A 9 -1.64 0.32 -7.03
CA ILE A 9 -2.92 1.00 -7.30
C ILE A 9 -4.04 0.44 -6.43
N SER A 10 -4.12 -0.88 -6.25
CA SER A 10 -5.10 -1.50 -5.34
C SER A 10 -4.89 -1.05 -3.89
N LEU A 11 -3.64 -0.97 -3.42
CA LEU A 11 -3.30 -0.41 -2.11
C LEU A 11 -3.79 1.03 -1.99
N LEU A 12 -3.52 1.87 -2.99
CA LEU A 12 -3.97 3.26 -2.99
C LEU A 12 -5.50 3.37 -2.91
N LYS A 13 -6.23 2.53 -3.67
CA LYS A 13 -7.69 2.48 -3.59
C LYS A 13 -8.17 2.08 -2.20
N ILE A 14 -7.56 1.06 -1.59
CA ILE A 14 -7.90 0.63 -0.24
C ILE A 14 -7.67 1.76 0.76
N PHE A 15 -6.53 2.46 0.69
CA PHE A 15 -6.25 3.61 1.56
C PHE A 15 -7.17 4.81 1.29
N HIS A 16 -7.68 4.96 0.07
CA HIS A 16 -8.61 6.04 -0.28
C HIS A 16 -10.05 5.74 0.18
N GLU A 17 -10.51 4.49 0.01
CA GLU A 17 -11.85 4.04 0.44
C GLU A 17 -11.94 3.83 1.95
N LYS A 18 -10.85 3.37 2.58
CA LYS A 18 -10.77 3.15 4.03
C LYS A 18 -10.10 4.36 4.68
N THR A 19 -10.90 5.21 5.29
CA THR A 19 -10.41 6.29 6.18
C THR A 19 -9.89 5.77 7.52
N ASN A 20 -10.00 4.45 7.77
CA ASN A 20 -9.60 3.80 9.01
C ASN A 20 -8.21 3.16 8.90
N LEU A 21 -7.52 3.02 10.04
CA LEU A 21 -6.25 2.32 10.15
C LEU A 21 -6.32 0.92 9.51
N VAL A 22 -5.38 0.65 8.60
CA VAL A 22 -5.29 -0.64 7.90
C VAL A 22 -4.03 -1.38 8.37
N THR A 23 -4.19 -2.64 8.76
CA THR A 23 -3.04 -3.46 9.19
C THR A 23 -2.34 -4.11 8.00
N SER A 24 -1.03 -4.31 8.13
CA SER A 24 -0.24 -5.03 7.12
C SER A 24 -0.70 -6.48 6.93
N HIS A 25 -1.32 -7.10 7.94
CA HIS A 25 -1.90 -8.44 7.82
C HIS A 25 -3.17 -8.44 6.96
N TYR A 26 -4.06 -7.46 7.17
CA TYR A 26 -5.25 -7.31 6.34
C TYR A 26 -4.88 -7.08 4.87
N LEU A 27 -3.93 -6.19 4.60
CA LEU A 27 -3.44 -5.92 3.25
C LEU A 27 -2.85 -7.18 2.61
N ALA A 28 -2.12 -7.99 3.36
CA ALA A 28 -1.54 -9.25 2.88
C ALA A 28 -2.64 -10.23 2.45
N GLN A 29 -3.70 -10.34 3.24
CA GLN A 29 -4.84 -11.20 2.96
C GLN A 29 -5.65 -10.70 1.74
N VAL A 30 -5.93 -9.41 1.64
CA VAL A 30 -6.68 -8.81 0.52
C VAL A 30 -5.90 -8.90 -0.79
N LEU A 31 -4.59 -8.68 -0.75
CA LEU A 31 -3.73 -8.71 -1.93
C LEU A 31 -3.26 -10.13 -2.27
N GLY A 32 -3.50 -11.12 -1.40
CA GLY A 32 -3.05 -12.50 -1.58
C GLY A 32 -1.53 -12.66 -1.58
N VAL A 33 -0.81 -11.84 -0.81
CA VAL A 33 0.66 -11.82 -0.78
C VAL A 33 1.20 -11.92 0.64
N SER A 34 2.51 -12.18 0.76
CA SER A 34 3.17 -12.17 2.06
C SER A 34 3.20 -10.76 2.68
N THR A 35 3.19 -10.66 4.00
CA THR A 35 3.37 -9.38 4.73
C THR A 35 4.68 -8.68 4.35
N ARG A 36 5.73 -9.44 4.00
CA ARG A 36 7.00 -8.91 3.48
C ARG A 36 6.79 -8.19 2.15
N THR A 37 5.99 -8.77 1.25
CA THR A 37 5.64 -8.17 -0.05
C THR A 37 4.81 -6.91 0.17
N VAL A 38 3.82 -6.94 1.07
CA VAL A 38 3.02 -5.74 1.41
C VAL A 38 3.89 -4.60 1.89
N ARG A 39 4.89 -4.85 2.77
CA ARG A 39 5.80 -3.79 3.21
C ARG A 39 6.61 -3.20 2.06
N SER A 40 7.07 -4.03 1.12
CA SER A 40 7.75 -3.57 -0.08
C SER A 40 6.82 -2.69 -0.93
N ASP A 41 5.59 -3.15 -1.15
CA ASP A 41 4.58 -2.43 -1.94
C ASP A 41 4.17 -1.10 -1.27
N ILE A 42 3.99 -1.07 0.06
CA ILE A 42 3.73 0.15 0.84
C ILE A 42 4.90 1.12 0.71
N LYS A 43 6.14 0.64 0.77
CA LYS A 43 7.32 1.49 0.64
C LYS A 43 7.42 2.10 -0.76
N GLU A 44 7.12 1.31 -1.79
CA GLU A 44 7.04 1.80 -3.17
C GLU A 44 5.92 2.84 -3.33
N LEU A 45 4.72 2.55 -2.81
CA LEU A 45 3.59 3.48 -2.81
C LEU A 45 3.93 4.78 -2.07
N SER A 46 4.55 4.68 -0.90
CA SER A 46 4.98 5.84 -0.10
C SER A 46 5.98 6.70 -0.86
N ASN A 47 6.94 6.09 -1.55
CA ASN A 47 7.89 6.81 -2.40
C ASN A 47 7.19 7.51 -3.58
N LEU A 48 6.17 6.90 -4.18
CA LEU A 48 5.38 7.53 -5.24
C LEU A 48 4.56 8.70 -4.71
N LEU A 49 3.89 8.52 -3.56
CA LEU A 49 3.10 9.56 -2.92
C LEU A 49 3.97 10.76 -2.50
N LYS A 50 5.19 10.52 -2.01
CA LYS A 50 6.13 11.59 -1.66
C LYS A 50 6.47 12.50 -2.84
N LYS A 51 6.53 11.95 -4.06
CA LYS A 51 6.73 12.77 -5.27
C LYS A 51 5.55 13.69 -5.58
N CYS A 52 4.36 13.33 -5.10
CA CYS A 52 3.13 14.10 -5.23
C CYS A 52 2.81 14.93 -3.97
N GLY A 53 3.69 14.94 -2.95
CA GLY A 53 3.46 15.65 -1.69
C GLY A 53 2.56 14.93 -0.67
N ALA A 54 2.26 13.65 -0.89
CA ALA A 54 1.48 12.82 0.03
C ALA A 54 2.35 11.80 0.78
N CYS A 55 1.88 11.31 1.92
CA CYS A 55 2.60 10.33 2.73
C CYS A 55 1.64 9.34 3.41
N ILE A 56 2.12 8.11 3.61
CA ILE A 56 1.42 7.09 4.40
C ILE A 56 1.91 7.20 5.84
N ALA A 57 1.01 7.48 6.76
CA ALA A 57 1.28 7.44 8.19
C ALA A 57 1.01 6.03 8.75
N ALA A 58 1.88 5.57 9.65
CA ALA A 58 1.67 4.36 10.43
C ALA A 58 1.59 4.75 11.91
N THR A 59 0.56 4.27 12.60
CA THR A 59 0.48 4.33 14.06
C THR A 59 1.13 3.06 14.60
N THR A 60 2.18 3.23 15.40
CA THR A 60 2.86 2.16 16.15
C THR A 60 2.06 1.82 17.40
#